data_AF-A0A9Q8LAQ9-F1
#
_entry.id   AF-A0A9Q8LAQ9-F1
#
_cell.length_a   1.000
_cell.length_b   1.000
_cell.length_c   1.000
_cell.angle_alpha   90.00
_cell.angle_beta   90.00
_cell.angle_gamma   90.00
#
_symmetry.space_group_name_H-M   'P 1'
#
loop_
_entity.id
_entity.type
_entity.pdbx_description
1 polymer ?
#
loop_
_entity_poly.entity_id
_entity_poly.type
_entity_poly.pdbx_seq_one_letter_code
_entity_poly.pdbx_strand_id
1 'polypeptide(L)'
;MDHILANKHTQDAMDLDKMTFEDLEIYKSQLDLNARSPLFRLPSELRNMIFVLAMHGELQERKRSSRHATMFKQPAFFAANRQVKAECTGLWFADVLIWEEFDFTSKKWTRMSTDAVREICLAKTASGRCNLVTQSAYCDVIRTRDAVEGSRSICPRKGLVRIDNGMPLPQLRWWVW
;
A
#
# COMPACT_ATOMS: atom_id res chain seq x y z
N MET A 1 -2.54 -20.42 24.92
CA MET A 1 -3.13 -19.15 25.43
C MET A 1 -2.15 -18.04 25.04
N ASP A 2 -1.83 -17.89 23.74
CA ASP A 2 -0.58 -17.24 23.32
C ASP A 2 -0.76 -16.27 22.15
N HIS A 3 -1.80 -15.43 22.19
CA HIS A 3 -2.08 -14.46 21.11
C HIS A 3 -2.35 -13.01 21.56
N ILE A 4 -2.06 -12.64 22.81
CA ILE A 4 -2.39 -11.30 23.36
C ILE A 4 -1.17 -10.36 23.50
N LEU A 5 0.03 -10.74 23.04
CA LEU A 5 1.24 -9.88 23.18
C LEU A 5 1.64 -9.10 21.92
N ALA A 6 0.94 -9.27 20.79
CA ALA A 6 1.47 -8.76 19.51
C ALA A 6 1.06 -7.32 19.12
N ASN A 7 0.24 -6.57 19.88
CA ASN A 7 -0.35 -5.34 19.34
C ASN A 7 -0.59 -4.17 20.31
N LYS A 8 0.23 -4.02 21.36
CA LYS A 8 0.27 -2.75 22.15
C LYS A 8 1.42 -1.81 21.77
N HIS A 9 2.37 -2.25 20.95
CA HIS A 9 3.60 -1.48 20.67
C HIS A 9 3.48 -0.39 19.59
N THR A 10 2.31 -0.21 18.98
CA THR A 10 2.14 0.67 17.82
C THR A 10 1.42 1.98 18.11
N GLN A 11 1.02 2.26 19.35
CA GLN A 11 0.16 3.41 19.65
C GLN A 11 0.76 4.49 20.55
N ASP A 12 1.89 4.23 21.21
CA ASP A 12 2.62 5.28 21.92
C ASP A 12 3.74 5.82 21.04
N ALA A 13 3.67 7.10 20.69
CA ALA A 13 4.88 7.84 20.37
C ALA A 13 5.80 7.66 21.58
N MET A 14 6.90 6.92 21.40
CA MET A 14 7.82 6.58 22.49
C MET A 14 8.27 7.89 23.14
N ASP A 15 7.81 8.13 24.36
CA ASP A 15 8.21 9.27 25.18
C ASP A 15 9.65 9.01 25.64
N LEU A 16 10.60 9.36 24.77
CA LEU A 16 12.03 9.11 24.95
C LEU A 16 12.55 9.72 26.26
N ASP A 17 11.88 10.76 26.77
CA ASP A 17 12.24 11.45 28.00
C ASP A 17 11.95 10.64 29.27
N LYS A 18 11.12 9.57 29.17
CA LYS A 18 10.80 8.68 30.30
C LYS A 18 11.62 7.39 30.32
N MET A 19 12.42 7.13 29.28
CA MET A 19 13.21 5.91 29.20
C MET A 19 14.45 6.01 30.08
N THR A 20 14.75 4.92 30.79
CA THR A 20 16.02 4.82 31.50
C THR A 20 17.17 4.69 30.50
N PHE A 21 18.39 4.97 30.95
CA PHE A 21 19.57 4.80 30.11
C PHE A 21 19.72 3.33 29.61
N GLU A 22 19.39 2.36 30.46
CA GLU A 22 19.43 0.93 30.12
C GLU A 22 18.42 0.58 29.02
N ASP A 23 17.20 1.13 29.08
CA ASP A 23 16.19 0.97 28.03
C ASP A 23 16.67 1.56 26.70
N LEU A 24 17.32 2.72 26.74
CA LEU A 24 17.89 3.37 25.56
C LEU A 24 19.04 2.55 24.96
N GLU A 25 19.86 1.91 25.78
CA GLU A 25 20.95 1.05 25.32
C GLU A 25 20.44 -0.25 24.67
N ILE A 26 19.39 -0.85 25.26
CA ILE A 26 18.67 -1.97 24.65
C ILE A 26 18.06 -1.54 23.31
N TYR A 27 17.39 -0.39 23.26
CA TYR A 27 16.79 0.11 22.03
C TYR A 27 17.84 0.40 20.94
N LYS A 28 18.96 1.02 21.31
CA LYS A 28 20.10 1.24 20.42
C LYS A 28 20.64 -0.08 19.86
N SER A 29 20.80 -1.10 20.71
CA SER A 29 21.26 -2.42 20.26
C SER A 29 20.30 -3.07 19.25
N GLN A 30 18.98 -2.89 19.43
CA GLN A 30 17.97 -3.37 18.48
C GLN A 30 18.01 -2.60 17.16
N LEU A 31 18.26 -1.29 17.17
CA LEU A 31 18.46 -0.50 15.97
C LEU A 31 19.73 -0.92 15.22
N ASP A 32 20.83 -1.17 15.94
CA ASP A 32 22.08 -1.64 15.35
C ASP A 32 21.94 -3.00 14.68
N LEU A 33 21.13 -3.91 15.25
CA LEU A 33 20.79 -5.18 14.61
C LEU A 33 20.05 -5.00 13.28
N ASN A 34 19.13 -4.02 13.20
CA ASN A 34 18.42 -3.71 11.97
C ASN A 34 19.35 -3.07 10.92
N ALA A 35 20.22 -2.15 11.34
CA ALA A 35 21.22 -1.52 10.47
C ALA A 35 22.27 -2.53 9.93
N ARG A 36 22.46 -3.66 10.62
CA ARG A 36 23.35 -4.74 10.19
C ARG A 36 22.76 -5.66 9.11
N SER A 37 21.48 -5.52 8.76
CA SER A 37 20.89 -6.31 7.68
C SER A 37 21.69 -6.12 6.38
N PRO A 38 22.16 -7.19 5.74
CA PRO A 38 22.86 -7.10 4.45
C PRO A 38 22.05 -6.36 3.39
N LEU A 39 20.72 -6.43 3.49
CA LEU A 39 19.79 -5.73 2.60
C LEU A 39 19.99 -4.22 2.62
N PHE A 40 20.19 -3.61 3.80
CA PHE A 40 20.35 -2.16 3.93
C PHE A 40 21.76 -1.66 3.63
N ARG A 41 22.72 -2.58 3.43
CA ARG A 41 24.06 -2.25 2.93
C ARG A 41 24.11 -2.10 1.41
N LEU A 42 23.08 -2.55 0.71
CA LEU A 42 22.96 -2.40 -0.73
C LEU A 42 22.62 -0.94 -1.10
N PRO A 43 23.06 -0.44 -2.27
CA PRO A 43 22.55 0.81 -2.85
C PRO A 43 21.02 0.83 -2.95
N SER A 44 20.43 2.03 -2.85
CA SER A 44 18.97 2.24 -2.88
C SER A 44 18.30 1.62 -4.09
N GLU A 45 18.96 1.68 -5.25
CA GLU A 45 18.45 1.19 -6.53
C GLU A 45 18.25 -0.33 -6.48
N LEU A 46 19.23 -1.05 -5.93
CA LEU A 46 19.16 -2.51 -5.78
C LEU A 46 18.11 -2.89 -4.73
N ARG A 47 17.99 -2.14 -3.64
CA ARG A 47 16.94 -2.38 -2.64
C ARG A 47 15.56 -2.21 -3.25
N ASN A 48 15.35 -1.14 -4.01
CA ASN A 48 14.09 -0.88 -4.70
C ASN A 48 13.72 -2.01 -5.66
N MET A 49 14.70 -2.51 -6.45
CA MET A 49 14.48 -3.66 -7.32
C MET A 49 14.07 -4.91 -6.54
N ILE A 50 14.77 -5.23 -5.45
CA ILE A 50 14.43 -6.37 -4.58
C ILE A 50 13.02 -6.21 -4.00
N PHE A 51 12.68 -5.02 -3.53
CA PHE A 51 11.35 -4.73 -2.99
C PHE A 51 10.26 -4.92 -4.04
N VAL A 52 10.42 -4.35 -5.24
CA VAL A 52 9.46 -4.51 -6.34
C VAL A 52 9.27 -5.98 -6.70
N LEU A 53 10.36 -6.76 -6.82
CA LEU A 53 10.27 -8.20 -7.06
C LEU A 53 9.53 -8.94 -5.95
N ALA A 54 9.81 -8.62 -4.68
CA ALA A 54 9.10 -9.20 -3.55
C ALA A 54 7.60 -8.88 -3.56
N MET A 55 7.24 -7.64 -3.91
CA MET A 55 5.84 -7.22 -4.06
C MET A 55 5.13 -8.00 -5.16
N HIS A 56 5.76 -8.15 -6.33
CA HIS A 56 5.20 -8.95 -7.43
C HIS A 56 5.07 -10.43 -7.07
N GLY A 57 6.06 -11.01 -6.37
CA GLY A 57 5.99 -12.38 -5.89
C GLY A 57 4.81 -12.60 -4.95
N GLU A 58 4.60 -11.72 -3.98
CA GLU A 58 3.45 -11.80 -3.07
C GLU A 58 2.11 -11.62 -3.82
N LEU A 59 2.06 -10.72 -4.80
CA LEU A 59 0.88 -10.55 -5.66
C LEU A 59 0.57 -11.80 -6.47
N GLN A 60 1.58 -12.47 -7.03
CA GLN A 60 1.40 -13.75 -7.72
C GLN A 60 0.86 -14.83 -6.78
N GLU A 61 1.36 -14.90 -5.55
CA GLU A 61 0.87 -15.86 -4.56
C GLU A 61 -0.59 -15.58 -4.18
N ARG A 62 -0.95 -14.30 -3.96
CA ARG A 62 -2.34 -13.88 -3.71
C ARG A 62 -3.26 -14.18 -4.90
N LYS A 63 -2.77 -14.08 -6.13
CA LYS A 63 -3.51 -14.48 -7.36
C LYS A 63 -3.82 -15.98 -7.34
N ARG A 64 -2.88 -16.82 -6.87
CA ARG A 64 -3.06 -18.28 -6.75
C ARG A 64 -3.99 -18.68 -5.61
N SER A 65 -3.95 -17.97 -4.48
CA SER A 65 -4.63 -18.39 -3.26
C SER A 65 -6.16 -18.08 -3.22
N SER A 66 -6.78 -17.65 -4.33
CA SER A 66 -8.18 -17.18 -4.41
C SER A 66 -8.56 -16.04 -3.42
N ARG A 67 -7.58 -15.47 -2.71
CA ARG A 67 -7.78 -14.36 -1.74
C ARG A 67 -7.75 -13.02 -2.46
N HIS A 68 -8.54 -12.88 -3.52
CA HIS A 68 -8.51 -11.65 -4.31
C HIS A 68 -8.96 -10.41 -3.52
N ALA A 69 -9.75 -10.58 -2.45
CA ALA A 69 -10.10 -9.48 -1.55
C ALA A 69 -8.88 -8.88 -0.82
N THR A 70 -7.76 -9.62 -0.74
CA THR A 70 -6.52 -9.15 -0.12
C THR A 70 -5.43 -8.80 -1.13
N MET A 71 -5.68 -8.91 -2.44
CA MET A 71 -4.71 -8.53 -3.48
C MET A 71 -4.22 -7.09 -3.30
N PHE A 72 -5.08 -6.27 -2.69
CA PHE A 72 -4.98 -4.84 -2.52
C PHE A 72 -4.43 -4.39 -1.16
N LYS A 73 -4.18 -5.32 -0.22
CA LYS A 73 -3.52 -4.98 1.04
C LYS A 73 -2.05 -4.68 0.77
N GLN A 74 -1.41 -3.86 1.62
CA GLN A 74 0.05 -3.78 1.61
C GLN A 74 0.64 -5.20 1.73
N PRO A 75 1.77 -5.48 1.06
CA PRO A 75 2.51 -6.74 1.23
C PRO A 75 2.77 -7.03 2.70
N ALA A 76 2.64 -8.29 3.13
CA ALA A 76 2.76 -8.67 4.54
C ALA A 76 4.14 -8.32 5.10
N PHE A 77 5.18 -8.39 4.26
CA PHE A 77 6.54 -8.05 4.65
C PHE A 77 6.75 -6.56 4.99
N PHE A 78 5.80 -5.67 4.66
CA PHE A 78 5.85 -4.28 5.14
C PHE A 78 5.75 -4.20 6.67
N ALA A 79 5.14 -5.20 7.31
CA ALA A 79 5.06 -5.28 8.76
C ALA A 79 6.36 -5.80 9.40
N ALA A 80 7.30 -6.35 8.62
CA ALA A 80 8.52 -6.95 9.16
C ALA A 80 9.45 -5.90 9.79
N ASN A 81 9.54 -4.70 9.21
CA ASN A 81 10.42 -3.64 9.69
C ASN A 81 9.93 -2.25 9.25
N ARG A 82 10.02 -1.25 10.15
CA ARG A 82 9.59 0.14 9.90
C ARG A 82 10.34 0.81 8.74
N GLN A 83 11.64 0.55 8.59
CA GLN A 83 12.45 1.05 7.49
C GLN A 83 12.02 0.43 6.15
N VAL A 84 11.79 -0.89 6.10
CA VAL A 84 11.22 -1.54 4.90
C VAL A 84 9.90 -0.90 4.53
N LYS A 85 9.00 -0.69 5.49
CA LYS A 85 7.72 -0.02 5.24
C LYS A 85 7.92 1.38 4.67
N ALA A 86 8.81 2.18 5.24
CA ALA A 86 9.08 3.54 4.78
C ALA A 86 9.62 3.56 3.34
N GLU A 87 10.61 2.73 3.02
CA GLU A 87 11.20 2.65 1.68
C GLU A 87 10.21 2.06 0.64
N CYS A 88 9.45 1.04 1.01
CA CYS A 88 8.56 0.35 0.08
C CYS A 88 7.22 1.04 -0.15
N THR A 89 6.75 1.91 0.75
CA THR A 89 5.42 2.53 0.63
C THR A 89 5.33 3.37 -0.63
N GLY A 90 6.35 4.18 -0.94
CA GLY A 90 6.39 4.97 -2.17
C GLY A 90 6.37 4.08 -3.42
N LEU A 91 7.24 3.07 -3.46
CA LEU A 91 7.34 2.11 -4.56
C LEU A 91 6.03 1.35 -4.80
N TRP A 92 5.35 0.94 -3.73
CA TRP A 92 4.06 0.25 -3.82
C TRP A 92 3.03 1.10 -4.56
N PHE A 93 2.87 2.36 -4.16
CA PHE A 93 1.88 3.25 -4.76
C PHE A 93 2.28 3.74 -6.16
N ALA A 94 3.57 3.96 -6.41
CA ALA A 94 4.09 4.53 -7.65
C ALA A 94 4.32 3.50 -8.75
N ASP A 95 4.92 2.35 -8.41
CA ASP A 95 5.50 1.42 -9.38
C ASP A 95 4.72 0.12 -9.49
N VAL A 96 4.03 -0.28 -8.42
CA VAL A 96 3.29 -1.55 -8.38
C VAL A 96 1.80 -1.37 -8.65
N LEU A 97 1.20 -0.31 -8.12
CA LEU A 97 -0.21 0.01 -8.34
C LEU A 97 -0.38 0.91 -9.58
N ILE A 98 -1.38 0.58 -10.38
CA ILE A 98 -1.82 1.42 -11.50
C ILE A 98 -3.01 2.23 -11.05
N TRP A 99 -2.90 3.53 -11.22
CA TRP A 99 -3.92 4.50 -10.85
C TRP A 99 -4.57 5.09 -12.09
N GLU A 100 -5.89 5.19 -12.04
CA GLU A 100 -6.66 5.88 -13.05
C GLU A 100 -7.66 6.84 -12.43
N GLU A 101 -7.83 7.97 -13.12
CA GLU A 101 -8.83 8.97 -12.82
C GLU A 101 -9.94 8.95 -13.88
N PHE A 102 -11.18 9.15 -13.46
CA PHE A 102 -12.31 9.27 -14.37
C PHE A 102 -12.42 10.69 -14.91
N ASP A 103 -12.17 10.85 -16.21
CA ASP A 103 -12.39 12.10 -16.93
C ASP A 103 -13.87 12.22 -17.32
N PHE A 104 -14.57 13.16 -16.70
CA PHE A 104 -16.00 13.42 -16.96
C PHE A 104 -16.26 13.99 -18.36
N THR A 105 -15.28 14.66 -18.96
CA THR A 105 -15.42 15.26 -20.29
C THR A 105 -15.43 14.18 -21.35
N SER A 106 -14.42 13.29 -21.34
CA SER A 106 -14.34 12.18 -22.28
C SER A 106 -15.16 10.96 -21.87
N LYS A 107 -15.69 10.94 -20.63
CA LYS A 107 -16.35 9.78 -20.01
C LYS A 107 -15.47 8.52 -20.03
N LYS A 108 -14.16 8.68 -19.85
CA LYS A 108 -13.17 7.58 -19.88
C LYS A 108 -12.30 7.61 -18.63
N TRP A 109 -11.76 6.45 -18.32
CA TRP A 109 -10.69 6.36 -17.32
C TRP A 109 -9.35 6.63 -17.98
N THR A 110 -8.54 7.45 -17.35
CA THR A 110 -7.23 7.86 -17.84
C THR A 110 -6.17 7.53 -16.81
N ARG A 111 -5.03 7.02 -17.27
CA ARG A 111 -3.92 6.67 -16.39
C ARG A 111 -3.32 7.93 -15.78
N MET A 112 -3.16 7.93 -14.47
CA MET A 112 -2.51 9.02 -13.75
C MET A 112 -0.99 8.92 -13.89
N SER A 113 -0.33 10.08 -13.87
CA SER A 113 1.13 10.13 -13.76
C SER A 113 1.58 9.74 -12.37
N THR A 114 2.80 9.22 -12.25
CA THR A 114 3.40 8.84 -10.98
C THR A 114 3.48 10.01 -10.00
N ASP A 115 3.75 11.22 -10.51
CA ASP A 115 3.81 12.44 -9.68
C ASP A 115 2.43 12.82 -9.14
N ALA A 116 1.37 12.74 -9.95
CA ALA A 116 0.00 13.01 -9.49
C ALA A 116 -0.43 12.02 -8.41
N VAL A 117 -0.09 10.73 -8.56
CA VAL A 117 -0.34 9.72 -7.53
C VAL A 117 0.43 10.04 -6.26
N ARG A 118 1.70 10.44 -6.37
CA ARG A 118 2.53 10.81 -5.22
C ARG A 118 1.95 12.01 -4.47
N GLU A 119 1.52 13.05 -5.18
CA GLU A 119 0.86 14.22 -4.60
C GLU A 119 -0.40 13.82 -3.81
N ILE A 120 -1.24 12.96 -4.39
CA ILE A 120 -2.45 12.45 -3.72
C ILE A 120 -2.11 11.63 -2.48
N CYS A 121 -1.08 10.78 -2.53
CA CYS A 121 -0.64 9.99 -1.38
C CYS A 121 -0.03 10.86 -0.27
N LEU A 122 0.59 12.00 -0.62
CA LEU A 122 1.16 12.95 0.33
C LEU A 122 0.13 13.95 0.86
N ALA A 123 -1.01 14.11 0.18
CA ALA A 123 -2.08 15.01 0.59
C ALA A 123 -2.62 14.62 1.96
N LYS A 124 -2.53 15.57 2.89
CA LYS A 124 -3.08 15.45 4.23
C LYS A 124 -4.31 16.34 4.37
N THR A 125 -5.30 15.86 5.10
CA THR A 125 -6.42 16.68 5.59
C THR A 125 -5.93 17.76 6.54
N ALA A 126 -6.77 18.75 6.85
CA ALA A 126 -6.49 19.75 7.89
C ALA A 126 -6.15 19.11 9.26
N SER A 127 -6.64 17.89 9.51
CA SER A 127 -6.34 17.10 10.71
C SER A 127 -5.02 16.30 10.63
N GLY A 128 -4.22 16.46 9.56
CA GLY A 128 -2.96 15.75 9.35
C GLY A 128 -3.11 14.28 8.90
N ARG A 129 -4.35 13.78 8.75
CA ARG A 129 -4.63 12.42 8.28
C ARG A 129 -4.47 12.31 6.76
N CYS A 130 -4.02 11.16 6.27
CA CYS A 130 -3.97 10.86 4.84
C CYS A 130 -5.37 11.02 4.22
N ASN A 131 -5.47 11.77 3.13
CA ASN A 131 -6.74 12.06 2.47
C ASN A 131 -7.27 10.91 1.59
N LEU A 132 -6.45 9.87 1.44
CA LEU A 132 -6.74 8.72 0.59
C LEU A 132 -7.53 7.65 1.36
N VAL A 133 -8.81 7.50 1.01
CA VAL A 133 -9.64 6.40 1.53
C VAL A 133 -9.75 5.34 0.44
N THR A 134 -9.10 4.21 0.65
CA THR A 134 -9.24 3.05 -0.23
C THR A 134 -10.45 2.23 0.20
N GLN A 135 -11.33 1.91 -0.75
CA GLN A 135 -12.45 1.00 -0.51
C GLN A 135 -12.34 -0.16 -1.49
N SER A 136 -12.41 -1.38 -0.97
CA SER A 136 -12.57 -2.56 -1.82
C SER A 136 -13.91 -2.42 -2.53
N ALA A 137 -13.85 -2.18 -3.84
CA ALA A 137 -15.02 -2.22 -4.67
C ALA A 137 -15.07 -3.58 -5.36
N TYR A 138 -16.14 -4.31 -5.12
CA TYR A 138 -16.46 -5.45 -5.95
C TYR A 138 -17.08 -4.88 -7.21
N CYS A 139 -16.42 -5.05 -8.36
CA CYS A 139 -17.11 -4.87 -9.63
C CYS A 139 -18.36 -5.75 -9.57
N ASP A 140 -19.54 -5.13 -9.66
CA ASP A 140 -20.82 -5.82 -9.61
C ASP A 140 -20.78 -7.02 -10.58
N VAL A 141 -21.16 -8.20 -10.08
CA VAL A 141 -21.13 -9.46 -10.81
C VAL A 141 -21.96 -9.34 -12.09
N ILE A 142 -23.02 -8.53 -12.08
CA ILE A 142 -23.88 -8.28 -13.24
C ILE A 142 -23.11 -7.53 -14.34
N ARG A 143 -22.39 -6.45 -13.99
CA ARG A 143 -21.54 -5.71 -14.94
C ARG A 143 -20.33 -6.52 -15.41
N THR A 144 -19.85 -7.42 -14.57
CA THR A 144 -18.76 -8.35 -14.93
C THR A 144 -19.26 -9.39 -15.92
N ARG A 145 -20.48 -9.89 -15.74
CA ARG A 145 -21.16 -10.81 -16.67
C ARG A 145 -21.38 -10.16 -18.03
N ASP A 146 -21.89 -8.93 -18.10
CA ASP A 146 -22.04 -8.20 -19.37
C ASP A 146 -20.71 -8.00 -20.11
N ALA A 147 -19.62 -7.74 -19.39
CA ALA A 147 -18.28 -7.59 -19.98
C ALA A 147 -17.70 -8.93 -20.49
N VAL A 148 -17.97 -10.04 -19.78
CA VAL A 148 -17.54 -11.39 -20.14
C VAL A 148 -18.37 -11.94 -21.31
N GLU A 149 -19.69 -11.82 -21.27
CA GLU A 149 -20.60 -12.22 -22.35
C GLU A 149 -20.36 -11.39 -23.63
N GLY A 150 -19.92 -10.13 -23.49
CA GLY A 150 -19.51 -9.27 -24.61
C GLY A 150 -18.09 -9.49 -25.16
N SER A 151 -17.35 -10.52 -24.72
CA SER A 151 -15.96 -10.82 -25.14
C SER A 151 -14.96 -9.66 -25.01
N ARG A 152 -15.14 -8.79 -24.02
CA ARG A 152 -14.17 -7.74 -23.70
C ARG A 152 -13.44 -8.12 -22.42
N SER A 153 -12.35 -8.87 -22.58
CA SER A 153 -11.28 -9.22 -21.61
C SER A 153 -11.69 -9.35 -20.13
N ILE A 154 -11.48 -10.55 -19.57
CA ILE A 154 -11.36 -10.87 -18.14
C ILE A 154 -11.17 -9.61 -17.29
N CYS A 155 -12.21 -9.19 -16.57
CA CYS A 155 -12.16 -7.95 -15.82
C CYS A 155 -11.32 -8.19 -14.55
N PRO A 156 -10.10 -7.63 -14.43
CA PRO A 156 -9.36 -7.73 -13.18
C PRO A 156 -10.18 -7.04 -12.09
N ARG A 157 -10.21 -7.61 -10.88
CA ARG A 157 -10.84 -6.93 -9.73
C ARG A 157 -10.17 -5.56 -9.58
N LYS A 158 -10.95 -4.49 -9.46
CA LYS A 158 -10.44 -3.11 -9.32
C LYS A 158 -10.77 -2.60 -7.92
N GLY A 159 -9.82 -1.94 -7.26
CA GLY A 159 -10.11 -1.14 -6.06
C GLY A 159 -10.69 0.22 -6.49
N LEU A 160 -11.74 0.70 -5.81
CA LEU A 160 -12.16 2.08 -5.96
C LEU A 160 -11.51 2.91 -4.85
N VAL A 161 -11.13 4.13 -5.19
CA VAL A 161 -10.57 5.07 -4.24
C VAL A 161 -11.40 6.32 -4.22
N ARG A 162 -11.63 6.80 -3.01
CA ARG A 162 -12.23 8.09 -2.76
C ARG A 162 -11.20 8.95 -2.06
N ILE A 163 -11.09 10.19 -2.52
CA ILE A 163 -10.46 11.24 -1.74
C ILE A 163 -11.54 11.78 -0.81
N ASP A 164 -11.23 12.00 0.46
CA ASP A 164 -12.18 12.54 1.43
C ASP A 164 -12.40 14.04 1.22
N ASN A 165 -13.03 14.38 0.09
CA ASN A 165 -13.32 15.74 -0.35
C ASN A 165 -14.84 16.00 -0.51
N GLY A 166 -15.68 15.12 0.03
CA GLY A 166 -17.14 15.27 -0.02
C GLY A 166 -17.79 14.95 -1.37
N MET A 167 -17.03 14.44 -2.36
CA MET A 167 -17.59 14.06 -3.65
C MET A 167 -18.32 12.70 -3.60
N PRO A 168 -19.51 12.58 -4.21
CA PRO A 168 -20.38 11.39 -4.05
C PRO A 168 -19.90 10.15 -4.81
N LEU A 169 -18.99 10.29 -5.78
CA LEU A 169 -18.52 9.21 -6.65
C LEU A 169 -17.00 9.03 -6.53
N PRO A 170 -16.49 7.78 -6.63
CA PRO A 170 -15.06 7.55 -6.71
C PRO A 170 -14.53 8.11 -8.03
N GLN A 171 -13.72 9.15 -7.94
CA GLN A 171 -13.01 9.75 -9.07
C GLN A 171 -11.76 8.94 -9.44
N LEU A 172 -11.31 8.07 -8.53
CA LEU A 172 -10.10 7.29 -8.68
C LEU A 172 -10.41 5.80 -8.61
N ARG A 173 -9.66 5.02 -9.38
CA ARG A 173 -9.57 3.58 -9.24
C ARG A 173 -8.13 3.14 -9.39
N TRP A 174 -7.86 1.96 -8.87
CA TRP A 174 -6.54 1.37 -9.03
C TRP A 174 -6.62 -0.14 -9.13
N TRP A 175 -5.56 -0.73 -9.69
CA TRP A 175 -5.40 -2.17 -9.78
C TRP A 175 -3.93 -2.55 -9.88
N VAL A 176 -3.68 -3.85 -9.87
CA VAL A 176 -2.37 -4.45 -10.06
C VAL A 176 -2.34 -5.05 -11.46
N TRP A 177 -1.23 -4.86 -12.20
CA TRP A 177 -1.03 -5.47 -13.53
C TRP A 177 -1.17 -7.00 -13.48
#